data_AF-A0A962P9V2-F1
#
_entry.id   AF-A0A962P9V2-F1
#
_cell.length_a   1.000
_cell.length_b   1.000
_cell.length_c   1.000
_cell.angle_alpha   90.00
_cell.angle_beta   90.00
_cell.angle_gamma   90.00
#
_symmetry.space_group_name_H-M   'P 1'
#
loop_
_entity.id
_entity.type
_entity.pdbx_description
1 polymer ?
#
loop_
_entity_poly.entity_id
_entity_poly.type
_entity_poly.pdbx_seq_one_letter_code
_entity_poly.pdbx_strand_id
1 'polypeptide(L)'
;MLDNDGVARHPFLSRIGPDILNPGLNWRTIAARLLSASFHRRSLAVLFLDQAFLAGVGNYLRSEILHQASIAPRHRPCDLQRKQVNALARSSLLISQRAYRQRGITNSPVRVRQLQNAV
;
A
#
# COMPACT_ATOMS: atom_id res chain seq x y z
N MET A 1 27.29 5.38 12.65
CA MET A 1 26.69 5.38 11.31
C MET A 1 26.93 4.00 10.72
N LEU A 2 25.93 3.32 10.15
CA LEU A 2 26.13 1.98 9.57
C LEU A 2 26.83 2.12 8.21
N ASP A 3 27.80 1.24 7.95
CA ASP A 3 28.40 1.06 6.62
C ASP A 3 27.47 0.21 5.72
N ASN A 4 27.79 0.06 4.43
CA ASN A 4 26.94 -0.67 3.49
C ASN A 4 26.68 -2.13 3.92
N ASP A 5 27.68 -2.80 4.48
CA ASP A 5 27.55 -4.18 4.98
C ASP A 5 26.69 -4.25 6.25
N GLY A 6 26.80 -3.25 7.14
CA GLY A 6 25.96 -3.11 8.32
C GLY A 6 24.50 -2.79 7.99
N VAL A 7 24.23 -2.04 6.92
CA VAL A 7 22.88 -1.78 6.41
C VAL A 7 22.22 -3.05 5.90
N ALA A 8 22.93 -3.84 5.09
CA ALA A 8 22.39 -5.08 4.50
C ALA A 8 22.08 -6.15 5.57
N ARG A 9 22.89 -6.22 6.63
CA ARG A 9 22.73 -7.20 7.73
C ARG A 9 21.79 -6.75 8.83
N HIS A 10 21.31 -5.51 8.80
CA HIS A 10 20.43 -4.99 9.84
C HIS A 10 19.11 -5.79 9.87
N PRO A 11 18.71 -6.40 11.00
CA PRO A 11 17.55 -7.31 11.06
C PRO A 11 16.23 -6.67 10.63
N PHE A 12 16.08 -5.36 10.83
CA PHE A 12 14.93 -4.61 10.34
C PHE A 12 15.01 -4.35 8.83
N LEU A 13 16.14 -3.85 8.32
CA LEU A 13 16.28 -3.41 6.92
C LEU A 13 16.27 -4.60 5.95
N SER A 14 16.86 -5.73 6.35
CA SER A 14 16.82 -6.98 5.59
C SER A 14 15.41 -7.55 5.39
N ARG A 15 14.44 -7.12 6.19
CA ARG A 15 13.04 -7.57 6.14
C ARG A 15 12.11 -6.59 5.45
N ILE A 16 12.57 -5.40 5.07
CA ILE A 16 11.74 -4.38 4.46
C ILE A 16 11.32 -4.81 3.05
N GLY A 17 10.03 -4.72 2.76
CA GLY A 17 9.46 -4.93 1.44
C GLY A 17 9.76 -3.76 0.49
N PRO A 18 9.26 -3.77 -0.75
CA PRO A 18 9.44 -2.64 -1.65
C PRO A 18 8.82 -1.36 -1.06
N ASP A 19 9.52 -0.24 -1.21
CA ASP A 19 9.02 1.09 -0.86
C ASP A 19 7.88 1.50 -1.80
N ILE A 20 6.74 1.89 -1.22
CA ILE A 20 5.54 2.31 -1.94
C ILE A 20 5.74 3.56 -2.82
N LEU A 21 6.76 4.38 -2.54
CA LEU A 21 7.11 5.57 -3.31
C LEU A 21 8.25 5.33 -4.30
N ASN A 22 8.81 4.12 -4.37
CA ASN A 22 9.85 3.80 -5.34
C ASN A 22 9.31 3.93 -6.78
N PRO A 23 9.91 4.75 -7.65
CA PRO A 23 9.47 4.94 -9.03
C PRO A 23 9.44 3.66 -9.89
N GLY A 24 10.27 2.66 -9.54
CA GLY A 24 10.31 1.36 -10.21
C GLY A 24 9.25 0.37 -9.73
N LEU A 25 8.55 0.66 -8.62
CA LEU A 25 7.49 -0.22 -8.12
C LEU A 25 6.23 -0.09 -8.98
N ASN A 26 5.76 -1.21 -9.52
CA ASN A 26 4.55 -1.26 -10.32
C ASN A 26 3.46 -2.14 -9.66
N TRP A 27 2.20 -1.93 -10.08
CA TRP A 27 1.06 -2.62 -9.48
C TRP A 27 1.08 -4.15 -9.70
N ARG A 28 1.74 -4.65 -10.75
CA ARG A 28 1.83 -6.09 -10.98
C ARG A 28 2.73 -6.75 -9.93
N THR A 29 3.81 -6.09 -9.52
CA THR A 29 4.66 -6.53 -8.40
C THR A 29 3.85 -6.61 -7.11
N ILE A 30 3.03 -5.60 -6.80
CA ILE A 30 2.17 -5.63 -5.61
C ILE A 30 1.12 -6.75 -5.70
N ALA A 31 0.50 -6.94 -6.86
CA ALA A 31 -0.46 -8.02 -7.09
C ALA A 31 0.16 -9.43 -6.93
N ALA A 32 1.39 -9.62 -7.43
CA ALA A 32 2.13 -10.86 -7.26
C ALA A 32 2.46 -11.11 -5.78
N ARG A 33 2.88 -10.07 -5.05
CA ARG A 33 3.14 -10.16 -3.60
C ARG A 33 1.88 -10.48 -2.82
N LEU A 34 0.74 -9.85 -3.12
CA LEU A 34 -0.56 -10.14 -2.51
C LEU A 34 -0.91 -11.63 -2.62
N LEU A 35 -0.59 -12.27 -3.75
CA LEU A 35 -0.91 -13.67 -4.02
C LEU A 35 0.19 -14.66 -3.62
N SER A 36 1.33 -14.18 -3.14
CA SER A 36 2.44 -15.05 -2.71
C SER A 36 2.10 -15.84 -1.45
N ALA A 37 2.72 -17.02 -1.30
CA ALA A 37 2.54 -17.91 -0.16
C ALA A 37 2.76 -17.21 1.20
N SER A 38 3.67 -16.23 1.24
CA SER A 38 3.99 -15.48 2.46
C SER A 38 2.88 -14.53 2.93
N PHE A 39 1.99 -14.11 2.03
CA PHE A 39 1.04 -13.02 2.32
C PHE A 39 -0.42 -13.36 2.04
N HIS A 40 -0.71 -14.29 1.13
CA HIS A 40 -2.06 -14.45 0.57
C HIS A 40 -3.16 -14.85 1.57
N ARG A 41 -2.80 -15.45 2.71
CA ARG A 41 -3.74 -15.88 3.78
C ARG A 41 -3.87 -14.88 4.93
N ARG A 42 -3.18 -13.74 4.88
CA ARG A 42 -3.23 -12.73 5.95
C ARG A 42 -4.38 -11.76 5.70
N SER A 43 -5.02 -11.30 6.77
CA SER A 43 -6.04 -10.26 6.64
C SER A 43 -5.40 -8.98 6.08
N LEU A 44 -6.11 -8.29 5.19
CA LEU A 44 -5.63 -7.05 4.60
C LEU A 44 -5.36 -5.96 5.66
N ALA A 45 -6.13 -5.96 6.76
CA ALA A 45 -5.96 -5.06 7.90
C ALA A 45 -4.55 -5.14 8.51
N VAL A 46 -4.01 -6.36 8.63
CA VAL A 46 -2.68 -6.64 9.18
C VAL A 46 -1.63 -6.55 8.10
N LEU A 47 -1.90 -7.12 6.91
CA LEU A 47 -0.94 -7.19 5.82
C LEU A 47 -0.45 -5.80 5.38
N PHE A 48 -1.33 -4.83 5.26
CA PHE A 48 -0.97 -3.47 4.83
C PHE A 48 -0.22 -2.65 5.89
N LEU A 49 -0.10 -3.13 7.13
CA LEU A 49 0.77 -2.53 8.14
C LEU A 49 2.14 -3.22 8.24
N ASP A 50 2.28 -4.38 7.58
CA ASP A 50 3.51 -5.12 7.57
C ASP A 50 4.51 -4.48 6.61
N GLN A 51 5.57 -3.89 7.17
CA GLN A 51 6.64 -3.27 6.38
C GLN A 51 7.39 -4.28 5.51
N ALA A 52 7.33 -5.58 5.82
CA ALA A 52 7.86 -6.63 4.96
C ALA A 52 6.99 -6.89 3.73
N PHE A 53 5.70 -6.54 3.75
CA PHE A 53 4.83 -6.62 2.58
C PHE A 53 5.01 -5.41 1.67
N LEU A 54 4.83 -4.20 2.20
CA LEU A 54 4.85 -2.96 1.44
C LEU A 54 5.27 -1.81 2.37
N ALA A 55 6.51 -1.35 2.20
CA ALA A 55 7.10 -0.39 3.10
C ALA A 55 6.55 1.02 2.87
N GLY A 56 6.42 1.80 3.95
CA GLY A 56 5.89 3.17 3.91
C GLY A 56 4.37 3.26 4.01
N VAL A 57 3.65 2.15 4.07
CA VAL A 57 2.21 2.15 4.36
C VAL A 57 1.97 2.12 5.87
N GLY A 58 1.20 3.09 6.35
CA GLY A 58 0.70 3.16 7.73
C GLY A 58 -0.83 3.10 7.82
N ASN A 59 -1.37 3.24 9.04
CA ASN A 59 -2.80 3.11 9.34
C ASN A 59 -3.71 3.95 8.45
N TYR A 60 -3.35 5.22 8.25
CA TYR A 60 -4.11 6.15 7.41
C TYR A 60 -4.19 5.67 5.95
N LEU A 61 -3.04 5.42 5.31
CA LEU A 61 -2.98 4.97 3.92
C LEU A 61 -3.68 3.64 3.73
N ARG A 62 -3.52 2.68 4.66
CA ARG A 62 -4.25 1.40 4.60
C ARG A 62 -5.75 1.62 4.47
N SER A 63 -6.34 2.46 5.33
CA SER A 63 -7.78 2.70 5.32
C SER A 63 -8.23 3.29 4.00
N GLU A 64 -7.49 4.27 3.47
CA GLU A 64 -7.79 4.94 2.20
C GLU A 64 -7.62 4.01 1.00
N ILE A 65 -6.59 3.17 0.99
CA ILE A 65 -6.35 2.16 -0.06
C ILE A 65 -7.50 1.17 -0.11
N LEU A 66 -7.91 0.63 1.03
CA LEU A 66 -8.99 -0.34 1.14
C LEU A 66 -10.35 0.28 0.78
N HIS A 67 -10.58 1.53 1.19
CA HIS A 67 -11.76 2.30 0.81
C HIS A 67 -11.81 2.51 -0.71
N GLN A 68 -10.71 3.01 -1.30
CA GLN A 68 -10.59 3.24 -2.75
C GLN A 68 -10.74 1.95 -3.57
N ALA A 69 -10.31 0.81 -3.02
CA ALA A 69 -10.47 -0.50 -3.65
C ALA A 69 -11.82 -1.17 -3.36
N SER A 70 -12.64 -0.59 -2.47
CA SER A 70 -13.91 -1.12 -2.00
C SER A 70 -13.80 -2.55 -1.44
N ILE A 71 -12.75 -2.82 -0.64
CA ILE A 71 -12.48 -4.13 -0.03
C ILE A 71 -12.47 -4.00 1.49
N ALA A 72 -13.22 -4.85 2.19
CA ALA A 72 -13.25 -4.81 3.64
C ALA A 72 -11.91 -5.31 4.24
N PRO A 73 -11.40 -4.70 5.34
CA PRO A 73 -10.08 -5.04 5.90
C PRO A 73 -9.91 -6.49 6.36
N ARG A 74 -11.01 -7.18 6.69
CA ARG A 74 -11.01 -8.58 7.12
C ARG A 74 -10.75 -9.59 6.00
N HIS A 75 -10.90 -9.19 4.73
CA HIS A 75 -10.62 -10.09 3.61
C HIS A 75 -9.14 -10.49 3.59
N ARG A 76 -8.85 -11.61 2.93
CA ARG A 76 -7.49 -12.05 2.63
C ARG A 76 -7.29 -12.02 1.11
N PRO A 77 -6.07 -11.77 0.61
CA PRO A 77 -5.83 -11.77 -0.83
C PRO A 77 -6.28 -13.05 -1.55
N CYS A 78 -6.19 -14.21 -0.89
CA CYS A 78 -6.62 -15.49 -1.45
C CYS A 78 -8.14 -15.61 -1.68
N ASP A 79 -8.94 -14.80 -1.00
CA ASP A 79 -10.40 -14.81 -1.12
C ASP A 79 -10.88 -13.81 -2.19
N LEU A 80 -9.97 -13.03 -2.78
CA LEU A 80 -10.30 -11.99 -3.75
C LEU A 80 -10.25 -12.53 -5.18
N GLN A 81 -11.19 -12.08 -6.00
CA GLN A 81 -11.11 -12.27 -7.44
C GLN A 81 -9.90 -11.54 -8.02
N ARG A 82 -9.36 -12.04 -9.13
CA ARG A 82 -8.22 -11.41 -9.84
C ARG A 82 -8.43 -9.92 -10.09
N LYS A 83 -9.66 -9.51 -10.46
CA LYS A 83 -10.02 -8.10 -10.68
C LYS A 83 -9.86 -7.26 -9.41
N GLN A 84 -10.30 -7.79 -8.26
CA GLN A 84 -10.18 -7.12 -6.95
C GLN A 84 -8.71 -7.01 -6.52
N VAL A 85 -7.91 -8.06 -6.70
CA VAL A 85 -6.45 -8.02 -6.44
C VAL A 85 -5.77 -6.93 -7.26
N ASN A 86 -6.08 -6.87 -8.57
CA ASN A 86 -5.51 -5.86 -9.46
C ASN A 86 -5.96 -4.44 -9.09
N ALA A 87 -7.22 -4.27 -8.69
CA ALA A 87 -7.75 -2.99 -8.21
C ALA A 87 -7.04 -2.55 -6.92
N LEU A 88 -6.91 -3.44 -5.94
CA LEU A 88 -6.23 -3.19 -4.68
C LEU A 88 -4.76 -2.78 -4.89
N ALA A 89 -4.05 -3.49 -5.75
CA ALA A 89 -2.65 -3.18 -6.07
C ALA A 89 -2.49 -1.80 -6.74
N ARG A 90 -3.40 -1.42 -7.65
CA ARG A 90 -3.40 -0.09 -8.27
C ARG A 90 -3.76 1.01 -7.28
N SER A 91 -4.77 0.78 -6.45
CA SER A 91 -5.18 1.71 -5.39
C SER A 91 -4.04 1.98 -4.40
N SER A 92 -3.22 0.97 -4.12
CA SER A 92 -2.04 1.10 -3.24
C SER A 92 -1.07 2.16 -3.74
N LEU A 93 -0.71 2.12 -5.03
CA LEU A 93 0.15 3.14 -5.65
C LEU A 93 -0.57 4.49 -5.77
N LEU A 94 -1.82 4.48 -6.25
CA LEU A 94 -2.58 5.70 -6.51
C LEU A 94 -2.73 6.55 -5.25
N ILE A 95 -3.17 5.94 -4.14
CA ILE A 95 -3.46 6.64 -2.89
C ILE A 95 -2.17 7.11 -2.23
N SER A 96 -1.16 6.25 -2.12
CA SER A 96 0.12 6.63 -1.49
C SER A 96 0.84 7.74 -2.26
N GLN A 97 0.89 7.66 -3.59
CA GLN A 97 1.51 8.71 -4.40
C GLN A 97 0.72 10.02 -4.38
N ARG A 98 -0.62 9.95 -4.33
CA ARG A 98 -1.46 11.15 -4.18
C ARG A 98 -1.20 11.81 -2.82
N ALA A 99 -1.25 11.04 -1.74
CA ALA A 99 -0.98 11.53 -0.40
C ALA A 99 0.41 12.18 -0.33
N TYR A 100 1.44 11.55 -0.89
CA TYR A 100 2.78 12.12 -0.93
C TYR A 100 2.83 13.46 -1.67
N ARG A 101 2.29 13.53 -2.90
CA ARG A 101 2.28 14.76 -3.70
C ARG A 101 1.44 15.88 -3.09
N GLN A 102 0.39 15.53 -2.36
CA GLN A 102 -0.57 16.48 -1.81
C GLN A 102 -0.43 16.66 -0.29
N ARG A 103 0.75 16.35 0.26
CA ARG A 103 1.08 16.55 1.70
C ARG A 103 0.05 15.94 2.66
N GLY A 104 -0.42 14.74 2.34
CA GLY A 104 -1.34 13.97 3.17
C GLY A 104 -2.80 13.98 2.71
N ILE A 105 -3.13 14.55 1.54
CA ILE A 105 -4.52 14.49 1.00
C ILE A 105 -4.70 13.25 0.11
N THR A 106 -5.70 12.41 0.43
CA THR A 106 -6.06 11.22 -0.36
C THR A 106 -7.33 11.36 -1.18
N ASN A 107 -8.17 12.34 -0.87
CA ASN A 107 -9.34 12.68 -1.69
C ASN A 107 -8.92 13.04 -3.12
N SER A 108 -9.76 12.71 -4.10
CA SER A 108 -9.49 13.13 -5.48
C SER A 108 -9.48 14.66 -5.56
N PRO A 109 -8.66 15.27 -6.45
CA PRO A 109 -8.61 16.73 -6.59
C PRO A 109 -9.98 17.36 -6.86
N VAL A 110 -10.83 16.66 -7.61
CA VAL A 110 -12.22 17.08 -7.88
C VAL A 110 -13.02 17.17 -6.59
N ARG A 111 -12.96 16.13 -5.74
CA ARG A 111 -13.67 16.10 -4.46
C ARG A 111 -13.17 17.18 -3.49
N VAL A 112 -11.87 17.44 -3.48
CA VAL A 112 -11.30 18.54 -2.66
C VAL A 112 -11.89 19.88 -3.07
N ARG A 113 -11.91 20.20 -4.38
CA ARG A 113 -12.52 21.44 -4.89
C ARG A 113 -14.01 21.55 -4.55
N GLN A 114 -14.75 20.45 -4.69
CA GLN A 114 -16.18 20.42 -4.34
C GLN A 114 -16.41 20.72 -2.86
N LEU A 115 -15.60 20.16 -1.96
CA LEU A 115 -15.72 20.41 -0.53
C LEU A 115 -15.30 21.83 -0.14
N GLN A 116 -14.32 22.41 -0.81
CA GLN A 116 -13.89 23.80 -0.58
C GLN A 116 -14.92 24.83 -1.05
N ASN A 117 -15.66 24.53 -2.12
CA ASN A 117 -16.72 25.41 -2.65
C ASN A 117 -18.07 25.24 -1.93
N ALA A 118 -18.16 24.29 -0.99
CA ALA A 118 -19.38 23.99 -0.23
C ALA A 118 -19.39 24.60 1.19
N VAL A 119 -18.38 25.41 1.50
CA VAL A 119 -18.20 26.17 2.76
C VAL A 119 -18.17 27.64 2.42
#